data_AF-A0A832VMM8-F1
#
_entry.id   AF-A0A832VMM8-F1
#
_cell.length_a   1.000
_cell.length_b   1.000
_cell.length_c   1.000
_cell.angle_alpha   90.00
_cell.angle_beta   90.00
_cell.angle_gamma   90.00
#
_symmetry.space_group_name_H-M   'P 1'
#
loop_
_entity.id
_entity.type
_entity.pdbx_description
1 polymer ?
#
loop_
_entity_poly.entity_id
_entity_poly.type
_entity_poly.pdbx_seq_one_letter_code
_entity_poly.pdbx_strand_id
1 'polypeptide(L)'
;MAEDELPVGDISADDHDEMALRLGDIELTRLFADVHSVLSPVDNLRTQWSFQLKLLKAEWDRAYLVTYFTGAIAFLLGAISGELFDGGDAKIVGMDGLSSIDGFEFFQIILSAVLWIWFFIQISVNFPIMRGHLVNIFIIWICAFSAQMMFHVMNPQFPLGLKFG
;
A
#
# COMPACT_ATOMS: atom_id res chain seq x y z
N MET A 1 6.29 46.49 -31.93
CA MET A 1 6.17 45.69 -30.70
C MET A 1 4.69 45.43 -30.53
N ALA A 2 4.23 44.26 -30.94
CA ALA A 2 2.87 43.80 -30.71
C ALA A 2 2.94 42.85 -29.52
N GLU A 3 2.26 43.20 -28.44
CA GLU A 3 2.11 42.34 -27.27
C GLU A 3 0.96 41.39 -27.59
N ASP A 4 1.30 40.14 -27.92
CA ASP A 4 0.35 39.03 -28.00
C ASP A 4 -0.12 38.72 -26.58
N GLU A 5 -1.25 39.31 -26.17
CA GLU A 5 -1.99 38.86 -25.00
C GLU A 5 -2.61 37.49 -25.33
N LEU A 6 -1.96 36.44 -24.84
CA LEU A 6 -2.49 35.08 -24.85
C LEU A 6 -3.84 35.07 -24.10
N PRO A 7 -4.92 34.54 -24.68
CA PRO A 7 -6.17 34.40 -23.96
C PRO A 7 -5.94 33.44 -22.79
N VAL A 8 -6.05 33.97 -21.57
CA VAL A 8 -6.17 33.16 -20.36
C VAL A 8 -7.41 32.31 -20.56
N GLY A 9 -7.19 31.07 -20.97
CA GLY A 9 -8.23 30.06 -21.11
C GLY A 9 -9.00 30.02 -19.80
N ASP A 10 -10.27 30.39 -19.88
CA ASP A 10 -11.25 30.17 -18.84
C ASP A 10 -11.17 28.69 -18.47
N ILE A 11 -10.58 28.40 -17.31
CA ILE A 11 -10.58 27.05 -16.74
C ILE A 11 -12.01 26.87 -16.27
N SER A 12 -12.89 26.49 -17.20
CA SER A 12 -14.31 26.31 -16.97
C SER A 12 -14.47 25.35 -15.80
N ALA A 13 -15.04 25.87 -14.71
CA ALA A 13 -15.41 25.12 -13.51
C ALA A 13 -16.51 24.05 -13.74
N ASP A 14 -16.80 23.74 -15.01
CA ASP A 14 -17.91 22.94 -15.51
C ASP A 14 -17.53 21.46 -15.74
N ASP A 15 -16.23 21.15 -15.84
CA ASP A 15 -15.74 19.77 -16.04
C ASP A 15 -15.70 18.93 -14.75
N HIS A 16 -16.13 19.52 -13.62
CA HIS A 16 -16.22 18.84 -12.31
C HIS A 16 -17.65 18.54 -11.87
N ASP A 17 -18.65 18.82 -12.72
CA ASP A 17 -20.07 18.60 -12.39
C ASP A 17 -20.51 17.12 -12.54
N GLU A 18 -19.63 16.25 -13.06
CA GLU A 18 -19.89 14.81 -13.20
C GLU A 18 -19.47 13.96 -11.97
N MET A 19 -18.82 14.54 -10.96
CA MET A 19 -18.44 13.80 -9.76
C MET A 19 -19.60 13.71 -8.75
N ALA A 20 -20.08 12.49 -8.49
CA ALA A 20 -21.17 12.19 -7.56
C ALA A 20 -20.93 12.62 -6.09
N LEU A 21 -19.73 13.09 -5.73
CA LEU A 21 -19.36 13.49 -4.38
C LEU A 21 -18.37 14.66 -4.43
N ARG A 22 -18.75 15.86 -3.95
CA ARG A 22 -17.87 17.05 -3.92
C ARG A 22 -17.23 17.22 -2.54
N LEU A 23 -16.03 17.80 -2.54
CA LEU A 23 -15.28 18.09 -1.30
C LEU A 23 -15.99 19.14 -0.42
N GLY A 24 -16.75 20.04 -1.06
CA GLY A 24 -17.55 21.08 -0.39
C GLY A 24 -18.82 20.56 0.28
N ASP A 25 -19.33 19.38 -0.10
CA ASP A 25 -20.59 18.83 0.43
C ASP A 25 -20.39 18.08 1.76
N ILE A 26 -19.16 18.05 2.29
CA ILE A 26 -18.84 17.37 3.53
C ILE A 26 -18.86 18.38 4.67
N GLU A 27 -20.03 18.44 5.30
CA GLU A 27 -20.21 19.21 6.52
C GLU A 27 -19.61 18.45 7.72
N LEU A 28 -18.64 19.06 8.39
CA LEU A 28 -18.14 18.60 9.68
C LEU A 28 -19.13 18.99 10.77
N THR A 29 -19.70 17.99 11.45
CA THR A 29 -20.67 18.17 12.55
C THR A 29 -20.10 18.87 13.79
N ARG A 30 -18.77 18.98 13.90
CA ARG A 30 -18.06 19.75 14.93
C ARG A 30 -16.76 20.30 14.36
N LEU A 31 -16.60 21.62 14.42
CA LEU A 31 -15.40 22.35 14.02
C LEU A 31 -14.53 22.59 15.26
N PHE A 32 -13.29 22.12 15.26
CA PHE A 32 -12.32 22.46 16.31
C PHE A 32 -11.81 23.91 16.18
N ALA A 33 -12.06 24.57 15.05
CA ALA A 33 -11.87 25.99 14.82
C ALA A 33 -12.68 26.87 15.79
N ASP A 34 -13.81 26.38 16.34
CA ASP A 34 -14.59 27.09 17.37
C ASP A 34 -13.83 27.17 18.71
N VAL A 35 -12.84 26.29 18.94
CA VAL A 35 -12.02 26.28 20.16
C VAL A 35 -10.78 27.16 19.99
N HIS A 36 -10.08 27.07 18.85
CA HIS A 36 -8.93 27.92 18.57
C HIS A 36 -8.60 27.97 17.07
N SER A 37 -8.31 29.17 16.53
CA SER A 37 -8.03 29.38 15.09
C SER A 37 -6.81 28.60 14.57
N VAL A 38 -5.89 28.22 15.46
CA VAL A 38 -4.71 27.39 15.16
C VAL A 38 -5.09 25.94 14.81
N LEU A 39 -6.30 25.48 15.17
CA LEU A 39 -6.79 24.13 14.89
C LEU A 39 -7.53 24.00 13.55
N SER A 40 -7.68 25.12 12.81
CA SER A 40 -8.27 25.14 11.46
C SER A 40 -7.64 24.15 10.46
N PRO A 41 -6.30 23.94 10.44
CA PRO A 41 -5.68 22.92 9.58
C PRO A 41 -6.10 21.48 9.93
N VAL A 42 -6.40 21.20 11.19
CA VAL A 42 -6.82 19.86 11.67
C VAL A 42 -8.23 19.55 11.19
N ASP A 43 -9.12 20.55 11.21
CA ASP A 43 -10.46 20.41 10.65
C ASP A 43 -10.41 20.16 9.14
N ASN A 44 -9.55 20.87 8.41
CA ASN A 44 -9.38 20.68 6.97
C ASN A 44 -8.87 19.26 6.66
N LEU A 45 -7.85 18.78 7.39
CA LEU A 45 -7.34 17.41 7.25
C LEU A 45 -8.44 16.37 7.52
N ARG A 46 -9.27 16.58 8.54
CA ARG A 46 -10.39 15.69 8.86
C ARG A 46 -11.47 15.68 7.78
N THR A 47 -11.78 16.84 7.18
CA THR A 47 -12.69 16.95 6.03
C THR A 47 -12.14 16.16 4.84
N GLN A 48 -10.87 16.37 4.50
CA GLN A 48 -10.20 15.66 3.41
C GLN A 48 -10.18 14.14 3.64
N TRP A 49 -9.84 13.69 4.85
CA TRP A 49 -9.87 12.28 5.20
C TRP A 49 -11.28 11.70 5.08
N SER A 50 -12.28 12.41 5.61
CA SER A 50 -13.68 11.98 5.54
C SER A 50 -14.18 11.90 4.10
N PHE A 51 -13.75 12.81 3.23
CA PHE A 51 -14.01 12.79 1.80
C PHE A 51 -13.44 11.56 1.13
N GLN A 52 -12.13 11.32 1.32
CA GLN A 52 -11.45 10.18 0.73
C GLN A 52 -12.09 8.86 1.20
N LEU A 53 -12.47 8.74 2.47
CA LEU A 53 -13.17 7.55 2.97
C LEU A 53 -14.58 7.37 2.38
N LYS A 54 -15.33 8.47 2.20
CA LYS A 54 -16.66 8.42 1.57
C LYS A 54 -16.55 8.04 0.10
N LEU A 55 -15.60 8.64 -0.62
CA LEU A 55 -15.33 8.33 -2.02
C LEU A 55 -14.88 6.87 -2.18
N LEU A 56 -13.97 6.41 -1.32
CA LEU A 56 -13.49 5.03 -1.32
C LEU A 56 -14.62 4.04 -1.06
N LYS A 57 -15.57 4.35 -0.16
CA LYS A 57 -16.77 3.52 0.08
C LYS A 57 -17.75 3.53 -1.09
N ALA A 58 -17.92 4.67 -1.76
CA ALA A 58 -18.82 4.80 -2.89
C ALA A 58 -18.29 4.04 -4.12
N GLU A 59 -16.97 4.11 -4.35
CA GLU A 59 -16.27 3.46 -5.47
C GLU A 59 -15.86 2.01 -5.16
N TRP A 60 -16.23 1.46 -4.00
CA TRP A 60 -15.73 0.16 -3.56
C TRP A 60 -16.37 -0.99 -4.35
N ASP A 61 -15.80 -1.30 -5.52
CA ASP A 61 -16.22 -2.43 -6.33
C ASP A 61 -15.73 -3.77 -5.74
N ARG A 62 -16.48 -4.85 -6.00
CA ARG A 62 -16.11 -6.21 -5.59
C ARG A 62 -14.76 -6.63 -6.17
N ALA A 63 -14.40 -6.15 -7.37
CA ALA A 63 -13.11 -6.45 -7.97
C ALA A 63 -11.93 -5.93 -7.12
N TYR A 64 -12.09 -4.77 -6.48
CA TYR A 64 -11.06 -4.20 -5.61
C TYR A 64 -10.88 -5.00 -4.32
N LEU A 65 -11.98 -5.47 -3.72
CA LEU A 65 -11.93 -6.37 -2.57
C LEU A 65 -11.22 -7.68 -2.91
N VAL A 66 -11.60 -8.32 -4.02
CA VAL A 66 -10.96 -9.56 -4.45
C VAL A 66 -9.47 -9.34 -4.66
N THR A 67 -9.06 -8.25 -5.31
CA THR A 67 -7.65 -7.93 -5.51
C THR A 67 -6.90 -7.78 -4.19
N TYR A 68 -7.48 -7.05 -3.23
CA TYR A 68 -6.91 -6.89 -1.89
C TYR A 68 -6.73 -8.23 -1.17
N PHE A 69 -7.78 -9.07 -1.16
CA PHE A 69 -7.71 -10.37 -0.51
C PHE A 69 -6.76 -11.34 -1.21
N THR A 70 -6.69 -11.33 -2.54
CA THR A 70 -5.70 -12.12 -3.29
C THR A 70 -4.28 -11.79 -2.82
N GLY A 71 -3.93 -10.50 -2.75
CA GLY A 71 -2.61 -10.07 -2.30
C GLY A 71 -2.34 -10.41 -0.83
N ALA A 72 -3.33 -10.22 0.04
CA ALA A 72 -3.22 -10.57 1.46
C ALA A 72 -2.98 -12.07 1.65
N ILE A 73 -3.73 -12.93 0.94
CA ILE A 73 -3.56 -14.38 0.99
C ILE A 73 -2.22 -14.80 0.40
N ALA A 74 -1.81 -14.21 -0.74
CA ALA A 74 -0.50 -14.46 -1.35
C ALA A 74 0.63 -14.16 -0.35
N PHE A 75 0.56 -13.03 0.34
CA PHE A 75 1.53 -12.63 1.34
C PHE A 75 1.53 -13.56 2.55
N LEU A 76 0.36 -13.87 3.14
CA LEU A 76 0.27 -14.75 4.31
C LEU A 76 0.78 -16.16 4.01
N LEU A 77 0.44 -16.72 2.85
CA LEU A 77 0.95 -18.02 2.42
C LEU A 77 2.48 -17.98 2.18
N GLY A 78 3.03 -16.85 1.74
CA GLY A 78 4.49 -16.73 1.57
C GLY A 78 5.23 -16.51 2.90
N ALA A 79 4.61 -15.82 3.85
CA ALA A 79 5.25 -15.38 5.09
C ALA A 79 5.15 -16.41 6.23
N ILE A 80 4.09 -17.22 6.26
CA ILE A 80 3.85 -18.20 7.33
C ILE A 80 4.41 -19.55 6.88
N SER A 81 5.61 -19.95 7.34
CA SER A 81 6.09 -21.33 7.18
C SER A 81 6.11 -22.05 8.54
N GLY A 82 6.02 -23.38 8.54
CA GLY A 82 6.21 -24.16 9.78
C GLY A 82 7.63 -24.05 10.31
N GLU A 83 8.63 -23.90 9.43
CA GLU A 83 10.01 -23.57 9.83
C GLU A 83 10.12 -22.28 10.66
N LEU A 84 9.24 -21.28 10.43
CA LEU A 84 9.22 -20.05 11.23
C LEU A 84 8.88 -20.32 12.71
N PHE A 85 8.09 -21.37 12.99
CA PHE A 85 7.69 -21.73 14.36
C PHE A 85 8.67 -22.68 15.04
N ASP A 86 9.37 -23.52 14.28
CA ASP A 86 10.37 -24.47 14.81
C ASP A 86 11.76 -23.83 15.04
N GLY A 87 11.91 -22.55 14.65
CA GLY A 87 13.13 -21.76 14.85
C GLY A 87 14.12 -21.86 13.69
N GLY A 88 13.99 -22.88 12.82
CA GLY A 88 14.72 -23.06 11.56
C GLY A 88 16.25 -23.14 11.67
N ASP A 89 16.91 -23.68 10.64
CA ASP A 89 18.36 -23.54 10.47
C ASP A 89 18.65 -22.57 9.32
N ALA A 90 18.88 -21.30 9.67
CA ALA A 90 19.16 -20.23 8.71
C ALA A 90 20.46 -20.43 7.90
N LYS A 91 21.28 -21.45 8.19
CA LYS A 91 22.46 -21.79 7.37
C LYS A 91 22.13 -22.64 6.15
N ILE A 92 20.98 -23.30 6.14
CA ILE A 92 20.57 -24.11 4.99
C ILE A 92 19.86 -23.18 4.00
N VAL A 93 20.51 -22.96 2.85
CA VAL A 93 20.03 -22.04 1.81
C VAL A 93 20.06 -22.70 0.44
N GLY A 94 19.22 -22.22 -0.48
CA GLY A 94 19.19 -22.69 -1.87
C GLY A 94 18.48 -24.03 -2.04
N MET A 95 19.03 -24.92 -2.87
CA MET A 95 18.41 -26.20 -3.21
C MET A 95 18.34 -27.15 -2.00
N ASP A 96 19.36 -27.11 -1.13
CA ASP A 96 19.39 -27.94 0.07
C ASP A 96 18.24 -27.57 1.02
N GLY A 97 17.96 -26.27 1.18
CA GLY A 97 16.82 -25.78 1.96
C GLY A 97 15.47 -26.12 1.34
N LEU A 98 15.35 -26.04 0.01
CA LEU A 98 14.12 -26.45 -0.69
C LEU A 98 13.81 -27.95 -0.52
N SER A 99 14.83 -28.77 -0.33
CA SER A 99 14.68 -30.22 -0.14
C SER A 99 14.48 -30.66 1.31
N SER A 100 14.78 -29.80 2.28
CA SER A 100 14.55 -30.05 3.71
C SER A 100 13.13 -29.69 4.18
N ILE A 101 12.42 -28.89 3.38
CA ILE A 101 11.07 -28.40 3.68
C ILE A 101 10.02 -29.51 3.51
N ASP A 102 9.00 -29.53 4.37
CA ASP A 102 7.87 -30.45 4.27
C ASP A 102 7.09 -30.26 2.96
N GLY A 103 6.49 -31.35 2.45
CA GLY A 103 5.75 -31.32 1.19
C GLY A 103 4.60 -30.31 1.16
N PHE A 104 3.96 -30.05 2.31
CA PHE A 104 2.90 -29.05 2.42
C PHE A 104 3.44 -27.61 2.30
N GLU A 105 4.54 -27.32 2.97
CA GLU A 105 5.19 -26.00 2.91
C GLU A 105 5.74 -25.71 1.51
N PHE A 106 6.30 -26.71 0.83
CA PHE A 106 6.71 -26.57 -0.56
C PHE A 106 5.55 -26.19 -1.48
N PHE A 107 4.39 -26.86 -1.34
CA PHE A 107 3.18 -26.52 -2.08
C PHE A 107 2.71 -25.10 -1.77
N GLN A 108 2.76 -24.70 -0.49
CA GLN A 108 2.37 -23.38 -0.03
C GLN A 108 3.22 -22.26 -0.66
N ILE A 109 4.54 -22.45 -0.75
CA ILE A 109 5.47 -21.50 -1.38
C ILE A 109 5.14 -21.33 -2.87
N ILE A 110 4.93 -22.44 -3.60
CA ILE A 110 4.56 -22.40 -5.02
C ILE A 110 3.22 -21.69 -5.20
N LEU A 111 2.23 -22.02 -4.37
CA LEU A 111 0.91 -21.41 -4.43
C LEU A 111 0.98 -19.89 -4.18
N SER A 112 1.76 -19.46 -3.18
CA SER A 112 2.01 -18.04 -2.93
C SER A 112 2.64 -17.35 -4.15
N ALA A 113 3.65 -17.95 -4.77
CA ALA A 113 4.31 -17.39 -5.94
C ALA A 113 3.35 -17.20 -7.13
N VAL A 114 2.49 -18.19 -7.39
CA VAL A 114 1.44 -18.09 -8.43
C VAL A 114 0.44 -16.99 -8.09
N LEU A 115 0.01 -16.88 -6.83
CA LEU A 115 -0.92 -15.84 -6.38
C LEU A 115 -0.30 -14.44 -6.46
N TRP A 116 1.01 -14.28 -6.24
CA TRP A 116 1.72 -13.01 -6.43
C TRP A 116 1.72 -12.56 -7.89
N ILE A 117 1.97 -13.49 -8.83
CA ILE A 117 1.89 -13.19 -10.27
C ILE A 117 0.45 -12.78 -10.63
N TRP A 118 -0.54 -13.53 -10.14
CA TRP A 118 -1.95 -13.22 -10.38
C TRP A 118 -2.37 -11.87 -9.79
N PHE A 119 -1.93 -11.56 -8.58
CA PHE A 119 -2.15 -10.27 -7.92
C PHE A 119 -1.56 -9.10 -8.73
N PHE A 120 -0.37 -9.27 -9.29
CA PHE A 120 0.26 -8.28 -10.14
C PHE A 120 -0.58 -7.99 -11.41
N ILE A 121 -1.13 -9.03 -12.02
CA ILE A 121 -2.06 -8.91 -13.15
C ILE A 121 -3.35 -8.20 -12.71
N GLN A 122 -3.94 -8.59 -11.58
CA GLN A 122 -5.17 -7.97 -11.06
C GLN A 122 -5.01 -6.47 -10.79
N ILE A 123 -3.90 -6.05 -10.16
CA ILE A 123 -3.63 -4.62 -9.96
C ILE A 123 -3.49 -3.90 -11.31
N SER A 124 -2.77 -4.49 -12.25
CA SER A 124 -2.52 -3.89 -13.56
C SER A 124 -3.81 -3.68 -14.35
N VAL A 125 -4.79 -4.58 -14.22
CA VAL A 125 -6.09 -4.50 -14.90
C VAL A 125 -7.05 -3.56 -14.16
N ASN A 126 -7.18 -3.70 -12.84
CA ASN A 126 -8.16 -2.95 -12.04
C ASN A 126 -7.74 -1.48 -11.79
N PHE A 127 -6.44 -1.19 -11.81
CA PHE A 127 -5.90 0.16 -11.58
C PHE A 127 -4.99 0.57 -12.74
N PRO A 128 -5.57 0.84 -13.93
CA PRO A 128 -4.79 1.12 -15.14
C PRO A 128 -3.89 2.34 -15.02
N ILE A 129 -4.27 3.32 -14.19
CA ILE A 129 -3.51 4.55 -13.88
C ILE A 129 -2.17 4.23 -13.20
N MET A 130 -2.11 3.15 -12.42
CA MET A 130 -0.92 2.76 -11.67
C MET A 130 0.08 1.91 -12.47
N ARG A 131 -0.28 1.43 -13.66
CA ARG A 131 0.56 0.50 -14.46
C ARG A 131 1.99 0.98 -14.68
N GLY A 132 2.18 2.28 -14.92
CA GLY A 132 3.50 2.88 -15.17
C GLY A 132 4.42 2.94 -13.94
N HIS A 133 3.85 2.93 -12.73
CA HIS A 133 4.60 3.08 -11.48
C HIS A 133 4.59 1.82 -10.59
N LEU A 134 3.72 0.85 -10.90
CA LEU A 134 3.58 -0.40 -10.14
C LEU A 134 4.93 -1.13 -10.01
N VAL A 135 5.67 -1.24 -11.12
CA VAL A 135 7.00 -1.89 -11.13
C VAL A 135 7.97 -1.20 -10.18
N ASN A 136 8.00 0.15 -10.18
CA ASN A 136 8.88 0.92 -9.30
C ASN A 136 8.52 0.70 -7.83
N ILE A 137 7.22 0.71 -7.50
CA ILE A 137 6.74 0.45 -6.13
C ILE A 137 7.15 -0.96 -5.68
N PHE A 138 7.04 -1.94 -6.57
CA PHE A 138 7.42 -3.32 -6.27
C PHE A 138 8.93 -3.48 -6.04
N ILE A 139 9.76 -2.82 -6.86
CA ILE A 139 11.21 -2.78 -6.67
C ILE A 139 11.57 -2.13 -5.33
N ILE A 140 10.97 -0.98 -5.02
CA ILE A 140 11.19 -0.28 -3.75
C ILE A 140 10.79 -1.18 -2.58
N TRP A 141 9.67 -1.90 -2.70
CA TRP A 141 9.20 -2.84 -1.68
C TRP A 141 10.20 -3.97 -1.43
N ILE A 142 10.73 -4.62 -2.48
CA ILE A 142 11.77 -5.66 -2.36
C ILE A 142 13.05 -5.09 -1.72
N CYS A 143 13.49 -3.92 -2.17
CA CYS A 143 14.69 -3.27 -1.62
C CYS A 143 14.51 -2.93 -0.14
N ALA A 144 13.35 -2.38 0.25
CA ALA A 144 13.04 -2.04 1.62
C ALA A 144 13.00 -3.29 2.53
N PHE A 145 12.33 -4.36 2.09
CA PHE A 145 12.29 -5.63 2.84
C PHE A 145 13.68 -6.26 2.98
N SER A 146 14.47 -6.25 1.91
CA SER A 146 15.84 -6.78 1.94
C SER A 146 16.73 -5.96 2.89
N ALA A 147 16.59 -4.63 2.89
CA ALA A 147 17.30 -3.76 3.81
C ALA A 147 16.89 -4.03 5.28
N GLN A 148 15.61 -4.24 5.55
CA GLN A 148 15.11 -4.61 6.88
C GLN A 148 15.68 -5.94 7.35
N MET A 149 15.69 -6.97 6.48
CA MET A 149 16.25 -8.27 6.78
C MET A 149 17.75 -8.17 7.12
N MET A 150 18.52 -7.46 6.29
CA MET A 150 19.96 -7.24 6.53
C MET A 150 20.21 -6.48 7.83
N PHE A 151 19.43 -5.45 8.12
CA PHE A 151 19.54 -4.70 9.37
C PHE A 151 19.31 -5.59 10.59
N HIS A 152 18.31 -6.49 10.52
CA HIS A 152 18.01 -7.41 11.61
C HIS A 152 19.10 -8.48 11.80
N VAL A 153 19.64 -9.03 10.72
CA VAL A 153 20.77 -9.99 10.79
C VAL A 153 22.02 -9.35 11.41
N MET A 154 22.31 -8.08 11.08
CA MET A 154 23.44 -7.35 11.65
C MET A 154 23.21 -6.90 13.09
N ASN A 155 21.95 -6.69 13.50
CA ASN A 155 21.59 -6.21 14.84
C ASN A 155 20.43 -7.04 15.46
N PRO A 156 20.62 -8.34 15.75
CA PRO A 156 19.53 -9.22 16.17
C PRO A 156 18.87 -8.83 17.50
N GLN A 157 19.60 -8.11 18.35
CA GLN A 157 19.16 -7.72 19.70
C GLN A 157 18.51 -6.33 19.73
N PHE A 158 18.39 -5.62 18.60
CA PHE A 158 17.79 -4.29 18.59
C PHE A 158 16.27 -4.36 18.86
N PRO A 159 15.69 -3.49 19.71
CA PRO A 159 16.32 -2.41 20.47
C PRO A 159 16.82 -2.81 21.87
N LEU A 160 16.52 -4.01 22.36
CA LEU A 160 16.80 -4.46 23.74
C LEU A 160 18.30 -4.54 24.08
N GLY A 161 19.17 -4.68 23.08
CA GLY A 161 20.64 -4.71 23.21
C GLY A 161 21.31 -3.34 23.15
N LEU A 162 20.55 -2.23 23.06
CA LEU A 162 21.09 -0.88 23.12
C LEU A 162 21.62 -0.60 24.54
N LYS A 163 22.92 -0.78 24.73
CA LYS A 163 23.64 -0.17 25.86
C LYS A 163 23.75 1.33 25.57
N PHE A 164 22.84 2.12 26.12
CA PHE A 164 23.09 3.54 26.30
C PHE A 164 24.31 3.66 27.22
N GLY A 165 25.43 4.13 26.66
CA GLY A 165 26.62 4.50 27.44
C GLY A 165 26.35 5.71 28.31
#